data_AF-A0A8X6MJX9-F1
#
_entry.id   AF-A0A8X6MJX9-F1
#
_cell.length_a   1.000
_cell.length_b   1.000
_cell.length_c   1.000
_cell.angle_alpha   90.00
_cell.angle_beta   90.00
_cell.angle_gamma   90.00
#
_symmetry.space_group_name_H-M   'P 1'
#
loop_
_entity.id
_entity.type
_entity.pdbx_description
1 polymer ?
#
loop_
_entity_poly.entity_id
_entity_poly.type
_entity_poly.pdbx_seq_one_letter_code
_entity_poly.pdbx_strand_id
1 'polypeptide(L)'
;MNQVFKDTGLIFQETSLTMSLEEGQQTTGEILTTQKIVEIEKRSILTGFIILRKAKGNQTLLGTDFLSLAGLVLDVKNACWCFWDNPTHKYPFGEELDTSFIAEKISSNTCQIREGQGES
;
A
#
# COMPACT_ATOMS: atom_id res chain seq x y z
N MET A 1 11.55 6.57 1.08
CA MET A 1 10.30 7.15 0.52
C MET A 1 9.92 6.39 -0.74
N ASN A 2 8.66 5.98 -0.87
CA ASN A 2 8.17 5.18 -2.01
C ASN A 2 8.23 5.96 -3.33
N GLN A 3 8.47 5.28 -4.46
CA GLN A 3 8.68 5.92 -5.77
C GLN A 3 7.46 6.73 -6.25
N VAL A 4 6.25 6.39 -5.78
CA VAL A 4 4.98 7.10 -6.03
C VAL A 4 4.98 8.58 -5.59
N PHE A 5 5.85 8.94 -4.64
CA PHE A 5 5.85 10.26 -3.98
C PHE A 5 7.10 11.11 -4.26
N LYS A 6 8.05 10.60 -5.06
CA LYS A 6 9.37 11.26 -5.22
C LYS A 6 9.34 12.52 -6.11
N ASP A 7 8.40 12.62 -7.05
CA ASP A 7 8.48 13.63 -8.14
C ASP A 7 7.22 14.52 -8.29
N THR A 8 6.39 14.69 -7.26
CA THR A 8 5.00 15.18 -7.46
C THR A 8 4.63 16.51 -6.82
N GLY A 9 5.56 17.26 -6.20
CA GLY A 9 5.24 18.56 -5.59
C GLY A 9 4.14 18.50 -4.51
N LEU A 10 3.87 17.29 -3.99
CA LEU A 10 2.81 17.04 -3.04
C LEU A 10 3.13 17.69 -1.70
N ILE A 11 2.12 18.32 -1.10
CA ILE A 11 2.21 18.86 0.26
C ILE A 11 1.99 17.69 1.22
N PHE A 12 2.93 17.52 2.14
CA PHE A 12 2.85 16.54 3.20
C PHE A 12 2.50 17.22 4.52
N GLN A 13 1.59 16.61 5.27
CA GLN A 13 1.23 17.04 6.61
C GLN A 13 1.81 16.04 7.62
N GLU A 14 2.54 16.54 8.61
CA GLU A 14 3.04 15.74 9.73
C GLU A 14 1.92 15.53 10.76
N THR A 15 1.73 14.29 11.18
CA THR A 15 0.77 13.94 12.23
C THR A 15 1.23 12.69 12.98
N SER A 16 0.61 12.40 14.11
CA SER A 16 0.87 11.20 14.91
C SER A 16 -0.29 10.22 14.73
N LEU A 17 0.02 8.96 14.41
CA LEU A 17 -0.95 7.89 14.29
C LEU A 17 -0.64 6.79 15.30
N THR A 18 -1.66 6.38 16.04
CA THR A 18 -1.62 5.17 16.86
C THR A 18 -2.17 4.01 16.03
N MET A 19 -1.33 3.01 15.78
CA MET A 19 -1.67 1.81 15.02
C MET A 19 -1.70 0.62 15.95
N SER A 20 -2.79 -0.15 15.90
CA SER A 20 -2.89 -1.45 16.56
C SER A 20 -2.38 -2.53 15.62
N LEU A 21 -1.35 -3.27 16.03
CA LEU A 21 -0.86 -4.45 15.32
C LEU A 21 -1.63 -5.70 15.78
N GLU A 22 -1.47 -6.80 15.03
CA GLU A 22 -2.28 -8.04 15.12
C GLU A 22 -2.32 -8.70 16.51
N GLU A 23 -1.41 -8.35 17.43
CA GLU A 23 -1.37 -8.85 18.81
C GLU A 23 -1.84 -7.83 19.87
N GLY A 24 -2.59 -6.79 19.47
CA GLY A 24 -3.12 -5.78 20.38
C GLY A 24 -2.07 -4.76 20.87
N GLN A 25 -0.83 -4.90 20.43
CA GLN A 25 0.21 -3.91 20.64
C GLN A 25 -0.14 -2.63 19.87
N GLN A 26 -0.13 -1.49 20.56
CA GLN A 26 -0.31 -0.19 19.95
C GLN A 26 1.04 0.50 19.80
N THR A 27 1.35 0.93 18.59
CA THR A 27 2.51 1.77 18.33
C THR A 27 2.05 3.14 17.90
N THR A 28 2.54 4.17 18.56
CA THR A 28 2.34 5.56 18.13
C THR A 28 3.57 6.00 17.36
N GLY A 29 3.38 6.44 16.12
CA GLY A 29 4.45 6.87 15.25
C GLY A 29 4.12 8.19 14.57
N GLU A 30 5.15 9.00 14.37
CA GLU A 30 5.07 10.15 13.46
C GLU A 30 4.95 9.64 12.02
N ILE A 31 3.90 10.09 11.36
CA ILE A 31 3.59 9.77 9.97
C ILE A 31 3.50 11.05 9.15
N LEU A 32 3.61 10.89 7.83
CA LEU A 32 3.17 11.92 6.90
C LEU A 32 1.84 11.51 6.29
N THR A 33 0.98 12.48 6.09
CA THR A 33 -0.22 12.33 5.29
C THR A 33 -0.16 13.24 4.07
N THR A 34 -0.75 12.79 2.98
CA THR A 34 -0.91 13.61 1.78
C THR A 34 -2.15 13.16 1.02
N GLN A 35 -2.66 14.01 0.13
CA GLN A 35 -3.72 13.64 -0.79
C GLN A 35 -3.18 13.64 -2.21
N LYS A 36 -3.50 12.60 -2.97
CA LYS A 36 -3.11 12.47 -4.37
C LYS A 36 -4.26 11.91 -5.18
N ILE A 37 -4.44 12.41 -6.38
CA ILE A 37 -5.36 11.82 -7.35
C ILE A 37 -4.72 10.53 -7.88
N VAL A 38 -5.45 9.42 -7.74
CA VAL A 38 -5.11 8.12 -8.29
C VAL A 38 -6.00 7.88 -9.50
N GLU A 39 -5.40 7.55 -10.64
CA GLU A 39 -6.13 7.22 -11.86
C GLU A 39 -6.21 5.70 -12.02
N ILE A 40 -7.43 5.18 -12.16
CA ILE A 40 -7.70 3.76 -12.42
C ILE A 40 -8.76 3.68 -13.51
N GLU A 41 -8.42 3.06 -14.64
CA GLU A 41 -9.37 2.74 -15.72
C GLU A 41 -10.35 3.89 -16.02
N LYS A 42 -9.78 5.08 -16.27
CA LYS A 42 -10.47 6.34 -16.60
C LYS A 42 -11.23 7.00 -15.43
N ARG A 43 -11.08 6.54 -14.20
CA ARG A 43 -11.58 7.19 -12.99
C ARG A 43 -10.44 7.89 -12.26
N SER A 44 -10.69 9.12 -11.83
CA SER A 44 -9.77 9.91 -11.00
C SER A 44 -10.31 9.96 -9.58
N ILE A 45 -9.58 9.38 -8.63
CA ILE A 45 -10.01 9.24 -7.24
C ILE A 45 -9.06 10.06 -6.36
N LEU A 46 -9.57 11.06 -5.65
CA LEU A 46 -8.76 11.78 -4.66
C LEU A 46 -8.58 10.90 -3.43
N THR A 47 -7.33 10.49 -3.17
CA THR A 47 -7.02 9.50 -2.14
C THR A 47 -6.07 10.07 -1.11
N GLY A 48 -6.40 9.86 0.16
CA GLY A 48 -5.50 10.11 1.28
C GLY A 48 -4.46 8.99 1.38
N PHE A 49 -3.20 9.36 1.58
CA PHE A 49 -2.10 8.43 1.80
C PHE A 49 -1.50 8.66 3.17
N ILE A 50 -1.14 7.56 3.84
CA ILE A 50 -0.34 7.54 5.06
C ILE A 50 1.05 7.02 4.69
N ILE A 51 2.08 7.78 5.03
CA ILE A 51 3.47 7.42 4.79
C ILE A 51 4.15 7.18 6.14
N LEU A 52 4.50 5.92 6.37
CA LEU A 52 5.28 5.49 7.53
C LEU A 52 6.77 5.79 7.29
N ARG A 53 7.30 6.85 7.91
CA ARG A 53 8.68 7.31 7.71
C ARG A 53 9.75 6.29 8.11
N LYS A 54 9.49 5.51 9.17
CA LYS A 54 10.47 4.59 9.79
C LYS A 54 10.44 3.17 9.22
N ALA A 55 9.46 2.84 8.39
CA ALA A 55 9.35 1.50 7.84
C ALA A 55 10.36 1.31 6.67
N LYS A 56 11.09 0.20 6.70
CA LYS A 56 12.10 -0.17 5.68
C LYS A 56 11.42 -1.07 4.64
N GLY A 57 11.61 -0.78 3.36
CA GLY A 57 11.03 -1.59 2.27
C GLY A 57 9.54 -1.37 2.04
N ASN A 58 9.01 -0.18 2.35
CA ASN A 58 7.57 0.12 2.23
C ASN A 58 7.06 -0.23 0.83
N GLN A 59 6.12 -1.16 0.75
CA GLN A 59 5.21 -1.25 -0.37
C GLN A 59 3.99 -0.37 -0.05
N THR A 60 3.36 0.18 -1.09
CA THR A 60 2.12 0.94 -0.90
C THR A 60 1.00 -0.06 -0.70
N LEU A 61 0.36 -0.02 0.46
CA LEU A 61 -0.81 -0.86 0.75
C LEU A 61 -2.08 -0.13 0.34
N LEU A 62 -3.03 -0.91 -0.18
CA LEU A 62 -4.35 -0.42 -0.54
C LEU A 62 -5.31 -0.68 0.64
N GLY A 63 -5.82 0.38 1.23
CA GLY A 63 -6.81 0.28 2.30
C GLY A 63 -8.20 -0.05 1.78
N THR A 64 -9.05 -0.55 2.68
CA THR A 64 -10.47 -0.81 2.40
C THR A 64 -11.27 0.48 2.18
N ASP A 65 -10.79 1.60 2.71
CA ASP A 65 -11.28 2.95 2.46
C ASP A 65 -11.14 3.31 0.97
N PHE A 66 -9.98 3.06 0.38
CA PHE A 66 -9.76 3.27 -1.04
C PHE A 66 -10.63 2.35 -1.89
N LEU A 67 -10.68 1.05 -1.57
CA LEU A 67 -11.51 0.09 -2.31
C LEU A 67 -12.98 0.55 -2.36
N SER A 68 -13.48 1.01 -1.22
CA SER A 68 -14.85 1.51 -1.08
C SER A 68 -15.05 2.82 -1.86
N LEU A 69 -14.13 3.78 -1.75
CA LEU A 69 -14.18 5.07 -2.43
C LEU A 69 -14.11 4.93 -3.96
N ALA A 70 -13.25 4.04 -4.44
CA ALA A 70 -13.06 3.72 -5.85
C ALA A 70 -14.23 2.88 -6.42
N GLY A 71 -15.02 2.27 -5.54
CA GLY A 71 -16.10 1.37 -5.92
C GLY A 71 -15.57 0.06 -6.50
N LEU A 72 -14.45 -0.44 -5.96
CA LEU A 72 -13.80 -1.66 -6.39
C LEU A 72 -14.35 -2.88 -5.66
N VAL A 73 -14.62 -3.93 -6.42
CA VAL A 73 -15.00 -5.24 -5.90
C VAL A 73 -13.90 -6.23 -6.28
N LEU A 74 -13.34 -6.90 -5.27
CA LEU A 74 -12.30 -7.91 -5.45
C LEU A 74 -12.94 -9.30 -5.50
N ASP A 75 -12.75 -10.01 -6.60
CA ASP A 75 -13.13 -11.41 -6.78
C ASP A 75 -11.86 -12.26 -6.64
N VAL A 76 -11.50 -12.53 -5.39
CA VAL A 76 -10.27 -13.25 -5.03
C VAL A 76 -10.24 -14.65 -5.64
N LYS A 77 -11.41 -15.31 -5.72
CA LYS A 77 -11.53 -16.66 -6.27
C LYS A 77 -11.11 -16.71 -7.74
N ASN A 78 -11.50 -15.69 -8.51
CA ASN A 78 -11.20 -15.62 -9.95
C ASN A 78 -9.99 -14.73 -10.26
N ALA A 79 -9.22 -14.34 -9.23
CA ALA A 79 -8.06 -13.46 -9.36
C ALA A 79 -8.32 -12.21 -10.22
N CYS A 80 -9.45 -11.55 -9.99
CA CYS A 80 -9.85 -10.38 -10.75
C CYS A 80 -10.57 -9.35 -9.88
N TRP A 81 -10.75 -8.15 -10.43
CA TRP A 81 -11.52 -7.08 -9.84
C TRP A 81 -12.44 -6.44 -10.86
N CYS A 82 -13.49 -5.77 -10.40
CA CYS A 82 -14.38 -4.98 -11.22
C CYS A 82 -14.86 -3.75 -10.45
N PHE A 83 -15.51 -2.83 -11.17
CA PHE A 83 -16.24 -1.76 -10.51
C PHE A 83 -17.65 -2.23 -10.15
N TRP A 84 -18.17 -1.80 -9.00
CA TRP A 84 -19.50 -2.20 -8.52
C TRP A 84 -20.63 -1.84 -9.50
N ASP A 85 -20.48 -0.73 -10.22
CA ASP A 85 -21.43 -0.21 -11.22
C ASP A 85 -21.24 -0.83 -12.61
N ASN A 86 -20.20 -1.64 -12.81
CA ASN A 86 -19.96 -2.40 -14.04
C ASN A 86 -19.35 -3.79 -13.72
N PRO A 87 -20.11 -4.69 -13.10
CA PRO A 87 -19.60 -6.00 -12.66
C PRO A 87 -19.27 -6.95 -13.82
N THR A 88 -19.78 -6.66 -15.02
CA THR A 88 -19.52 -7.45 -16.23
C THR A 88 -18.13 -7.25 -16.81
N HIS A 89 -17.52 -6.09 -16.55
CA HIS A 89 -16.18 -5.79 -17.03
C HIS A 89 -15.17 -6.09 -15.92
N LYS A 90 -14.43 -7.19 -16.09
CA LYS A 90 -13.46 -7.69 -15.09
C LYS A 90 -12.04 -7.45 -15.57
N TYR A 91 -11.21 -6.99 -14.65
CA TYR A 91 -9.78 -6.80 -14.85
C TYR A 91 -9.03 -7.88 -14.07
N PRO A 92 -8.08 -8.61 -14.68
CA PRO A 92 -7.26 -9.57 -13.94
C PRO A 92 -6.40 -8.86 -12.89
N PHE A 93 -6.07 -9.56 -11.80
CA PHE A 93 -4.93 -9.17 -10.97
C PHE A 93 -3.65 -9.22 -11.80
N GLY A 94 -2.65 -8.40 -11.43
CA GLY A 94 -1.37 -8.39 -12.14
C GLY A 94 -0.71 -9.78 -12.10
N GLU A 95 -0.08 -10.17 -13.21
CA GLU A 95 0.72 -11.39 -13.27
C GLU A 95 1.98 -11.25 -12.41
N GLU A 96 2.38 -12.35 -11.76
CA GLU A 96 3.66 -12.44 -11.06
C GLU A 96 4.78 -12.13 -12.07
N LEU A 97 5.53 -11.04 -11.84
CA LEU A 97 6.67 -10.68 -12.68
C LEU A 97 7.59 -11.90 -12.81
N ASP A 98 7.93 -12.26 -14.05
CA ASP A 98 8.83 -13.37 -14.40
C ASP A 98 10.02 -13.42 -13.42
N THR A 99 10.05 -14.49 -12.62
CA THR A 99 11.02 -14.70 -11.53
C THR A 99 12.46 -14.88 -12.02
N SER A 100 12.67 -14.96 -13.35
CA SER A 100 13.98 -14.98 -14.00
C SER A 100 14.78 -13.67 -13.79
N PHE A 101 14.12 -12.53 -13.57
CA PHE A 101 14.80 -11.27 -13.19
C PHE A 101 15.15 -11.18 -11.70
N ILE A 102 14.63 -12.12 -10.89
CA ILE A 102 14.62 -12.00 -9.44
C ILE A 102 15.61 -12.98 -8.76
N ALA A 103 16.10 -13.99 -9.48
CA ALA A 103 17.08 -14.95 -8.96
C ALA A 103 18.42 -14.32 -8.53
N GLU A 104 18.81 -13.16 -9.08
CA GLU A 104 20.00 -12.42 -8.61
C GLU A 104 19.75 -11.57 -7.35
N LYS A 105 18.48 -11.36 -6.96
CA LYS A 105 18.09 -10.42 -5.88
C LYS A 105 17.43 -11.09 -4.67
N ILE A 106 16.96 -12.33 -4.76
CA ILE A 106 16.47 -13.12 -3.61
C ILE A 106 17.61 -13.95 -2.98
N SER A 107 18.71 -13.29 -2.62
CA SER A 107 19.61 -13.83 -1.60
C SER A 107 19.40 -13.18 -0.22
N SER A 108 18.53 -12.18 -0.05
CA SER A 108 18.51 -11.47 1.25
C SER A 108 17.20 -10.86 1.76
N ASN A 109 16.06 -10.93 1.07
CA ASN A 109 14.89 -10.17 1.53
C ASN A 109 13.66 -11.04 1.81
N THR A 110 13.80 -11.98 2.75
CA THR A 110 12.67 -12.36 3.61
C THR A 110 12.30 -11.14 4.45
N CYS A 111 11.10 -10.61 4.26
CA CYS A 111 10.59 -9.50 5.07
C CYS A 111 10.27 -10.02 6.48
N GLN A 112 11.28 -10.06 7.34
CA GLN A 112 11.12 -10.30 8.76
C GLN A 112 11.20 -8.97 9.49
N ILE A 113 10.10 -8.59 10.16
CA ILE A 113 10.13 -7.53 11.16
C ILE A 113 10.84 -8.12 12.38
N ARG A 114 12.15 -7.89 12.50
CA ARG A 114 12.91 -8.29 13.69
C ARG A 114 12.80 -7.22 14.76
N GLU A 115 12.40 -7.63 15.96
CA GLU A 115 12.52 -6.84 17.19
C GLU A 115 13.99 -6.64 17.54
N GLY A 116 14.40 -5.38 17.71
CA GLY A 116 15.69 -5.06 18.29
C GLY A 116 15.57 -5.15 19.81
N GLN A 117 16.18 -6.18 20.40
CA GLN A 117 16.39 -6.23 21.85
C GLN A 117 17.39 -5.15 22.25
N GLY A 118 16.92 -4.15 22.99
CA GLY A 118 17.79 -3.27 23.76
C GLY A 118 18.17 -3.98 25.05
N GLU A 119 19.42 -4.43 25.15
CA GLU A 119 20.00 -4.83 26.42
C GLU A 119 20.40 -3.57 27.21
N SER A 120 20.07 -3.58 28.51
CA SER A 120 20.45 -2.57 29.51
C SER A 120 21.83 -2.87 30.08
#